data_AF-A0A6P1HWN8-F1
#
_entry.id   AF-A0A6P1HWN8-F1
#
_cell.length_a   1.000
_cell.length_b   1.000
_cell.length_c   1.000
_cell.angle_alpha   90.00
_cell.angle_beta   90.00
_cell.angle_gamma   90.00
#
_symmetry.space_group_name_H-M   'P 1'
#
loop_
_entity.id
_entity.type
_entity.pdbx_description
1 polymer ?
#
loop_
_entity_poly.entity_id
_entity_poly.type
_entity_poly.pdbx_seq_one_letter_code
_entity_poly.pdbx_strand_id
1 'polypeptide(L)'
;MVSLEHSVLPGHRLFAQYAHAPNALGYCGPPGSERLQALACGQATDVDVLSLARQFSGAWPYQQVIAELAGIADPLDERVVRAYWTADDLIDRIDRSQFGATLLARLASTAGHYWKHLTGELLVEAAPTHNFHVFGVYPWSRLLDTGMPQPLHVLDSCRISWGEVVGFTADRAVVRSRPLMFEHGQLFLGPDREVPADYTVPEGAFVPDLAVGDRVAVHWNFVCDRLDAAQLDRLAQQTEWQLAQTNRRLYTAGHSG
;
A
#
# COMPACT_ATOMS: atom_id res chain seq x y z
N MET A 1 -29.16 26.42 -14.98
CA MET A 1 -28.07 26.11 -14.04
C MET A 1 -28.09 24.61 -13.82
N VAL A 2 -27.25 23.88 -14.56
CA VAL A 2 -27.05 22.45 -14.32
C VAL A 2 -26.16 22.37 -13.07
N SER A 3 -26.69 21.83 -11.98
CA SER A 3 -25.88 21.50 -10.81
C SER A 3 -24.79 20.54 -11.27
N LEU A 4 -23.53 20.97 -11.19
CA LEU A 4 -22.37 20.09 -11.32
C LEU A 4 -22.43 19.13 -10.13
N GLU A 5 -23.03 17.96 -10.33
CA GLU A 5 -22.80 16.83 -9.44
C GLU A 5 -21.29 16.56 -9.48
N HIS A 6 -20.59 16.88 -8.38
CA HIS A 6 -19.19 16.53 -8.21
C HIS A 6 -19.11 15.00 -8.08
N SER A 7 -19.09 14.31 -9.23
CA SER A 7 -18.85 12.87 -9.27
C SER A 7 -17.50 12.58 -8.62
N VAL A 8 -17.49 11.66 -7.66
CA VAL A 8 -16.26 11.18 -7.04
C VAL A 8 -15.41 10.51 -8.11
N LEU A 9 -14.19 11.03 -8.33
CA LEU A 9 -13.25 10.43 -9.28
C LEU A 9 -12.74 9.08 -8.71
N PRO A 10 -12.83 7.97 -9.46
CA PRO A 10 -12.52 6.64 -8.93
C PRO A 10 -11.12 6.51 -8.32
N GLY A 11 -10.09 7.03 -9.00
CA GLY A 11 -8.72 6.96 -8.48
C GLY A 11 -8.48 7.85 -7.25
N HIS A 12 -9.20 8.98 -7.13
CA HIS A 12 -9.16 9.81 -5.92
C HIS A 12 -9.76 9.07 -4.72
N ARG A 13 -10.90 8.40 -4.91
CA ARG A 13 -11.50 7.54 -3.89
C ARG A 13 -10.57 6.40 -3.51
N LEU A 14 -10.00 5.71 -4.49
CA LEU A 14 -9.09 4.60 -4.25
C LEU A 14 -7.86 5.06 -3.46
N PHE A 15 -7.30 6.23 -3.79
CA PHE A 15 -6.20 6.81 -3.03
C PHE A 15 -6.60 7.03 -1.56
N ALA A 16 -7.78 7.61 -1.32
CA ALA A 16 -8.28 7.87 0.02
C ALA A 16 -8.48 6.57 0.83
N GLN A 17 -9.03 5.52 0.23
CA GLN A 17 -9.27 4.22 0.87
C GLN A 17 -7.98 3.60 1.44
N TYR A 18 -6.88 3.66 0.68
CA TYR A 18 -5.60 3.08 1.12
C TYR A 18 -4.75 4.04 1.95
N ALA A 19 -4.87 5.36 1.73
CA ALA A 19 -4.10 6.36 2.45
C ALA A 19 -4.65 6.65 3.86
N HIS A 20 -5.95 6.43 4.11
CA HIS A 20 -6.61 6.85 5.34
C HIS A 20 -6.02 6.22 6.61
N ALA A 21 -6.01 4.88 6.72
CA ALA A 21 -5.62 4.19 7.96
C ALA A 21 -4.19 4.51 8.44
N PRO A 22 -3.13 4.41 7.62
CA PRO A 22 -1.78 4.81 8.06
C PRO A 22 -1.69 6.31 8.39
N ASN A 23 -2.47 7.16 7.70
CA ASN A 23 -2.48 8.61 7.95
C ASN A 23 -3.14 8.95 9.29
N ALA A 24 -4.27 8.31 9.61
CA ALA A 24 -4.94 8.43 10.90
C ALA A 24 -4.04 8.00 12.07
N LEU A 25 -3.17 7.02 11.83
CA LEU A 25 -2.17 6.53 12.80
C LEU A 25 -0.87 7.38 12.83
N GLY A 26 -0.74 8.39 11.96
CA GLY A 26 0.41 9.28 11.91
C GLY A 26 1.65 8.72 11.19
N TYR A 27 1.51 7.63 10.42
CA TYR A 27 2.63 7.02 9.69
C TYR A 27 2.95 7.69 8.35
N CYS A 28 1.98 8.36 7.73
CA CYS A 28 2.19 9.04 6.45
C CYS A 28 1.25 10.23 6.29
N GLY A 29 1.52 11.10 5.30
CA GLY A 29 0.65 12.22 4.93
C GLY A 29 0.61 13.36 5.96
N PRO A 30 -0.11 14.45 5.64
CA PRO A 30 -0.31 15.56 6.57
C PRO A 30 -1.36 15.20 7.64
N PRO A 31 -1.42 15.94 8.76
CA PRO A 31 -2.51 15.77 9.72
C PRO A 31 -3.88 16.03 9.07
N GLY A 32 -4.93 15.43 9.62
CA GLY A 32 -6.31 15.63 9.16
C GLY A 32 -6.85 14.49 8.28
N SER A 33 -6.64 13.24 8.70
CA SER A 33 -7.08 12.03 7.97
C SER A 33 -8.59 11.93 7.76
N GLU A 34 -9.37 12.61 8.58
CA GLU A 34 -10.83 12.73 8.47
C GLU A 34 -11.27 13.31 7.13
N ARG A 35 -10.43 14.16 6.52
CA ARG A 35 -10.67 14.75 5.20
C ARG A 35 -10.71 13.70 4.08
N LEU A 36 -10.15 12.51 4.30
CA LEU A 36 -10.19 11.40 3.34
C LEU A 36 -11.43 10.52 3.51
N GLN A 37 -12.11 10.57 4.67
CA GLN A 37 -13.14 9.59 5.03
C GLN A 37 -14.36 9.67 4.12
N ALA A 38 -14.92 10.86 3.94
CA ALA A 38 -16.08 11.07 3.07
C ALA A 38 -15.79 10.59 1.63
N LEU A 39 -14.62 10.98 1.11
CA LEU A 39 -14.17 10.58 -0.22
C LEU A 39 -13.99 9.06 -0.35
N ALA A 40 -13.36 8.41 0.62
CA ALA A 40 -13.17 6.96 0.65
C ALA A 40 -14.50 6.19 0.71
N CYS A 41 -15.50 6.75 1.41
CA CYS A 41 -16.88 6.26 1.45
C CYS A 41 -17.68 6.55 0.15
N GLY A 42 -17.07 7.18 -0.85
CA GLY A 42 -17.73 7.50 -2.12
C GLY A 42 -18.65 8.71 -2.08
N GLN A 43 -18.50 9.57 -1.07
CA GLN A 43 -19.26 10.82 -0.94
C GLN A 43 -18.53 11.95 -1.66
N ALA A 44 -19.28 12.83 -2.33
CA ALA A 44 -18.73 14.04 -2.90
C ALA A 44 -18.14 14.95 -1.82
N THR A 45 -17.00 15.57 -2.09
CA THR A 45 -16.30 16.44 -1.16
C THR A 45 -15.69 17.63 -1.89
N ASP A 46 -15.52 18.75 -1.19
CA ASP A 46 -14.79 19.93 -1.62
C ASP A 46 -13.27 19.82 -1.37
N VAL A 47 -12.81 18.71 -0.81
CA VAL A 47 -11.38 18.45 -0.56
C VAL A 47 -10.59 18.44 -1.87
N ASP A 48 -9.57 19.30 -1.95
CA ASP A 48 -8.53 19.23 -2.99
C ASP A 48 -7.62 18.03 -2.75
N VAL A 49 -8.05 16.88 -3.27
CA VAL A 49 -7.35 15.59 -3.14
C VAL A 49 -5.97 15.65 -3.78
N LEU A 50 -5.79 16.39 -4.88
CA LEU A 50 -4.50 16.48 -5.55
C LEU A 50 -3.47 17.20 -4.68
N SER A 51 -3.86 18.33 -4.09
CA SER A 51 -3.02 19.05 -3.12
C SER A 51 -2.73 18.22 -1.88
N LEU A 52 -3.71 17.44 -1.41
CA LEU A 52 -3.54 16.52 -0.29
C LEU A 52 -2.57 15.37 -0.63
N ALA A 53 -2.76 14.70 -1.76
CA ALA A 53 -1.96 13.56 -2.21
C ALA A 53 -0.47 13.93 -2.35
N ARG A 54 -0.16 15.14 -2.85
CA ARG A 54 1.21 15.66 -2.96
C ARG A 54 1.98 15.71 -1.64
N GLN A 55 1.29 15.71 -0.50
CA GLN A 55 1.89 15.73 0.83
C GLN A 55 2.19 14.31 1.36
N PHE A 56 1.72 13.26 0.67
CA PHE A 56 2.08 11.87 0.97
C PHE A 56 3.44 11.55 0.38
N SER A 57 4.49 11.92 1.10
CA SER A 57 5.88 11.78 0.66
C SER A 57 6.23 10.36 0.20
N GLY A 58 5.64 9.31 0.77
CA GLY A 58 5.81 7.93 0.29
C GLY A 58 5.06 7.61 -1.00
N ALA A 59 3.75 7.84 -1.05
CA ALA A 59 2.90 7.38 -2.16
C ALA A 59 3.01 8.24 -3.42
N TRP A 60 3.06 9.56 -3.25
CA TRP A 60 2.99 10.50 -4.36
C TRP A 60 4.12 10.34 -5.39
N PRO A 61 5.40 10.24 -4.99
CA PRO A 61 6.49 10.06 -5.95
C PRO A 61 6.36 8.77 -6.77
N TYR A 62 5.87 7.69 -6.16
CA TYR A 62 5.63 6.43 -6.87
C TYR A 62 4.55 6.60 -7.93
N GLN A 63 3.41 7.18 -7.57
CA GLN A 63 2.31 7.42 -8.50
C GLN A 63 2.71 8.33 -9.66
N GLN A 64 3.53 9.35 -9.41
CA GLN A 64 4.09 10.19 -10.48
C GLN A 64 4.94 9.38 -11.46
N VAL A 65 5.83 8.52 -10.96
CA VAL A 65 6.72 7.71 -11.82
C VAL A 65 5.93 6.64 -12.57
N ILE A 66 4.94 6.00 -11.92
CA ILE A 66 4.05 5.03 -12.58
C ILE A 66 3.29 5.70 -13.71
N ALA A 67 2.67 6.86 -13.46
CA ALA A 67 1.94 7.62 -14.47
C ALA A 67 2.85 8.04 -15.64
N GLU A 68 4.04 8.56 -15.34
CA GLU A 68 5.05 8.95 -16.34
C GLU A 68 5.44 7.78 -17.25
N LEU A 69 5.83 6.64 -16.67
CA LEU A 69 6.28 5.47 -17.44
C LEU A 69 5.13 4.75 -18.16
N ALA A 70 3.90 4.90 -17.68
CA ALA A 70 2.70 4.40 -18.34
C ALA A 70 2.14 5.34 -19.43
N GLY A 71 2.67 6.56 -19.55
CA GLY A 71 2.10 7.58 -20.44
C GLY A 71 0.71 8.07 -20.01
N ILE A 72 0.43 8.04 -18.71
CA ILE A 72 -0.84 8.51 -18.12
C ILE A 72 -0.59 9.90 -17.53
N ALA A 73 -1.44 10.87 -17.90
CA ALA A 73 -1.23 12.27 -17.50
C ALA A 73 -1.50 12.53 -16.01
N ASP A 74 -2.44 11.80 -15.41
CA ASP A 74 -2.88 12.00 -14.04
C ASP A 74 -2.30 10.92 -13.09
N PRO A 75 -1.44 11.29 -12.12
CA PRO A 75 -0.98 10.37 -11.08
C PRO A 75 -2.09 9.80 -10.18
N LEU A 76 -3.28 10.40 -10.17
CA LEU A 76 -4.46 9.89 -9.48
C LEU A 76 -5.45 9.18 -10.41
N ASP A 77 -5.06 8.86 -11.66
CA ASP A 77 -5.82 7.93 -12.50
C ASP A 77 -5.97 6.59 -11.76
N GLU A 78 -7.18 6.02 -11.78
CA GLU A 78 -7.48 4.79 -11.03
C GLU A 78 -6.48 3.67 -11.32
N ARG A 79 -6.03 3.53 -12.57
CA ARG A 79 -5.08 2.49 -12.99
C ARG A 79 -3.71 2.69 -12.34
N VAL A 80 -3.27 3.94 -12.20
CA VAL A 80 -2.00 4.30 -11.53
C VAL A 80 -2.10 4.03 -10.02
N VAL A 81 -3.21 4.45 -9.42
CA VAL A 81 -3.46 4.28 -7.99
C VAL A 81 -3.56 2.79 -7.62
N ARG A 82 -4.29 2.00 -8.42
CA ARG A 82 -4.43 0.55 -8.24
C ARG A 82 -3.11 -0.18 -8.45
N ALA A 83 -2.35 0.17 -9.47
CA ALA A 83 -1.01 -0.38 -9.71
C ALA A 83 -0.09 -0.17 -8.49
N TYR A 84 -0.11 1.02 -7.89
CA TYR A 84 0.68 1.31 -6.70
C TYR A 84 0.22 0.48 -5.48
N TRP A 85 -1.08 0.45 -5.17
CA TRP A 85 -1.55 -0.17 -3.93
C TRP A 85 -1.67 -1.69 -4.02
N THR A 86 -2.37 -2.23 -5.03
CA THR A 86 -2.73 -3.65 -5.09
C THR A 86 -1.97 -4.43 -6.14
N ALA A 87 -1.13 -3.78 -6.95
CA ALA A 87 -0.63 -4.32 -8.22
C ALA A 87 -1.78 -4.61 -9.21
N ASP A 88 -1.58 -4.20 -10.46
CA ASP A 88 -2.55 -4.42 -11.55
C ASP A 88 -1.80 -4.53 -12.88
N ASP A 89 -2.48 -4.89 -13.98
CA ASP A 89 -1.91 -5.11 -15.32
C ASP A 89 -0.95 -4.02 -15.80
N LEU A 90 -1.11 -2.79 -15.30
CA LEU A 90 -0.25 -1.66 -15.63
C LEU A 90 1.23 -1.91 -15.25
N ILE A 91 1.48 -2.62 -14.14
CA ILE A 91 2.86 -2.85 -13.66
C ILE A 91 3.67 -3.73 -14.60
N ASP A 92 3.00 -4.62 -15.34
CA ASP A 92 3.65 -5.54 -16.30
C ASP A 92 4.16 -4.79 -17.54
N ARG A 93 3.69 -3.56 -17.75
CA ARG A 93 4.11 -2.69 -18.86
C ARG A 93 5.25 -1.76 -18.47
N ILE A 94 5.59 -1.68 -17.19
CA ILE A 94 6.62 -0.81 -16.65
C ILE A 94 7.87 -1.64 -16.40
N ASP A 95 8.98 -1.28 -17.07
CA ASP A 95 10.27 -1.89 -16.77
C ASP A 95 10.70 -1.53 -15.33
N ARG A 96 11.00 -2.53 -14.52
CA ARG A 96 11.34 -2.37 -13.10
C ARG A 96 12.65 -1.60 -12.88
N SER A 97 13.62 -1.81 -13.77
CA SER A 97 14.92 -1.13 -13.67
C SER A 97 14.77 0.34 -14.01
N GLN A 98 14.01 0.66 -15.06
CA GLN A 98 13.63 2.02 -15.42
C GLN A 98 12.83 2.68 -14.31
N PHE A 99 11.83 2.00 -13.74
CA PHE A 99 11.05 2.48 -12.60
C PHE A 99 11.95 2.87 -11.43
N GLY A 100 12.82 1.95 -11.01
CA GLY A 100 13.76 2.18 -9.91
C GLY A 100 14.70 3.36 -10.16
N ALA A 101 15.27 3.44 -11.37
CA ALA A 101 16.17 4.54 -11.75
C ALA A 101 15.45 5.90 -11.76
N THR A 102 14.24 5.96 -12.33
CA THR A 102 13.44 7.21 -12.39
C THR A 102 13.02 7.64 -10.98
N LEU A 103 12.58 6.70 -10.13
CA LEU A 103 12.22 6.98 -8.75
C LEU A 103 13.42 7.50 -7.94
N LEU A 104 14.58 6.84 -8.06
CA LEU A 104 15.82 7.27 -7.42
C LEU A 104 16.22 8.68 -7.89
N ALA A 105 16.23 8.93 -9.19
CA ALA A 105 16.60 10.25 -9.74
C ALA A 105 15.66 11.37 -9.26
N ARG A 106 14.35 11.09 -9.20
CA ARG A 106 13.34 12.04 -8.72
C ARG A 106 13.53 12.41 -7.25
N LEU A 107 13.97 11.45 -6.43
CA LEU A 107 14.11 11.61 -4.98
C LEU A 107 15.53 11.99 -4.55
N ALA A 108 16.54 11.82 -5.40
CA ALA A 108 17.95 12.09 -5.08
C ALA A 108 18.19 13.51 -4.55
N SER A 109 17.46 14.51 -5.06
CA SER A 109 17.57 15.91 -4.61
C SER A 109 16.80 16.22 -3.32
N THR A 110 15.88 15.34 -2.92
CA THR A 110 15.04 15.45 -1.71
C THR A 110 15.33 14.33 -0.70
N ALA A 111 16.42 13.60 -0.90
CA ALA A 111 16.83 12.44 -0.12
C ALA A 111 17.29 12.85 1.30
N GLY A 112 16.33 13.20 2.15
CA GLY A 112 16.50 13.21 3.59
C GLY A 112 16.58 11.78 4.14
N HIS A 113 16.68 11.65 5.46
CA HIS A 113 16.77 10.37 6.16
C HIS A 113 15.69 9.34 5.74
N TYR A 114 14.52 9.80 5.33
CA TYR A 114 13.39 8.97 4.91
C TYR A 114 13.71 8.09 3.68
N TRP A 115 14.52 8.56 2.74
CA TRP A 115 14.86 7.84 1.50
C TRP A 115 16.26 7.23 1.51
N LYS A 116 16.92 7.20 2.68
CA LYS A 116 18.32 6.76 2.84
C LYS A 116 18.64 5.41 2.18
N HIS A 117 17.65 4.51 2.13
CA HIS A 117 17.84 3.16 1.63
C HIS A 117 17.54 2.99 0.14
N LEU A 118 16.89 3.97 -0.49
CA LEU A 118 16.71 3.98 -1.94
C LEU A 118 18.05 4.34 -2.59
N THR A 119 18.77 3.31 -3.00
CA THR A 119 20.13 3.39 -3.57
C THR A 119 20.20 2.58 -4.86
N GLY A 120 21.28 2.74 -5.63
CA GLY A 120 21.53 1.94 -6.83
C GLY A 120 21.52 0.43 -6.56
N GLU A 121 22.04 -0.01 -5.41
CA GLU A 121 22.05 -1.41 -5.00
C GLU A 121 20.64 -1.96 -4.75
N LEU A 122 19.73 -1.15 -4.22
CA LEU A 122 18.36 -1.56 -3.93
C LEU A 122 17.52 -1.73 -5.21
N LEU A 123 17.93 -1.17 -6.36
CA LEU A 123 17.11 -1.16 -7.57
C LEU A 123 16.80 -2.55 -8.13
N VAL A 124 17.56 -3.58 -7.75
CA VAL A 124 17.24 -4.98 -8.08
C VAL A 124 15.93 -5.46 -7.46
N GLU A 125 15.47 -4.81 -6.37
CA GLU A 125 14.19 -5.09 -5.72
C GLU A 125 13.07 -4.16 -6.21
N ALA A 126 13.35 -3.23 -7.12
CA ALA A 126 12.41 -2.19 -7.51
C ALA A 126 11.15 -2.79 -8.14
N ALA A 127 10.00 -2.33 -7.66
CA ALA A 127 8.71 -2.61 -8.26
C ALA A 127 7.80 -1.37 -8.11
N PRO A 128 6.92 -1.10 -9.08
CA PRO A 128 5.96 0.01 -9.03
C PRO A 128 4.79 -0.26 -8.06
N THR A 129 5.10 -0.71 -6.84
CA THR A 129 4.10 -1.11 -5.84
C THR A 129 4.45 -0.56 -4.45
N HIS A 130 3.45 -0.45 -3.58
CA HIS A 130 3.62 -0.05 -2.20
C HIS A 130 4.50 -1.04 -1.42
N ASN A 131 4.44 -2.33 -1.75
CA ASN A 131 5.26 -3.34 -1.09
C ASN A 131 6.77 -3.12 -1.31
N PHE A 132 7.21 -2.59 -2.46
CA PHE A 132 8.62 -2.20 -2.63
C PHE A 132 9.03 -1.11 -1.64
N HIS A 133 8.15 -0.12 -1.43
CA HIS A 133 8.38 0.93 -0.43
C HIS A 133 8.51 0.34 0.98
N VAL A 134 7.59 -0.55 1.36
CA VAL A 134 7.53 -1.16 2.69
C VAL A 134 8.71 -2.09 2.96
N PHE A 135 9.05 -2.98 2.03
CA PHE A 135 10.07 -4.01 2.26
C PHE A 135 11.49 -3.54 1.89
N GLY A 136 11.64 -2.73 0.84
CA GLY A 136 12.92 -2.29 0.32
C GLY A 136 13.38 -0.96 0.89
N VAL A 137 12.53 0.07 0.77
CA VAL A 137 12.91 1.47 1.06
C VAL A 137 12.80 1.80 2.55
N TYR A 138 11.74 1.35 3.22
CA TYR A 138 11.60 1.56 4.66
C TYR A 138 12.70 0.86 5.47
N PRO A 139 13.08 1.44 6.62
CA PRO A 139 14.17 0.90 7.43
C PRO A 139 13.78 -0.41 8.12
N TRP A 140 12.48 -0.72 8.26
CA TRP A 140 11.98 -1.79 9.13
C TRP A 140 12.49 -3.19 8.77
N SER A 141 12.64 -3.52 7.49
CA SER A 141 13.21 -4.83 7.09
C SER A 141 14.66 -5.01 7.54
N ARG A 142 15.40 -3.92 7.77
CA ARG A 142 16.79 -3.95 8.27
C ARG A 142 16.88 -4.06 9.79
N LEU A 143 15.74 -4.03 10.49
CA LEU A 143 15.66 -4.12 11.94
C LEU A 143 15.05 -5.45 12.41
N LEU A 144 14.75 -6.37 11.49
CA LEU A 144 14.11 -7.66 11.79
C LEU A 144 14.94 -8.53 12.76
N ASP A 145 16.27 -8.50 12.66
CA ASP A 145 17.17 -9.28 13.52
C ASP A 145 17.42 -8.66 14.91
N THR A 146 16.82 -7.50 15.21
CA THR A 146 17.00 -6.83 16.52
C THR A 146 16.24 -7.53 17.66
N GLY A 147 15.35 -8.48 17.35
CA GLY A 147 14.47 -9.13 18.33
C GLY A 147 13.31 -8.26 18.82
N MET A 148 13.22 -7.00 18.36
CA MET A 148 12.09 -6.12 18.64
C MET A 148 10.85 -6.58 17.85
N PRO A 149 9.64 -6.57 18.43
CA PRO A 149 8.42 -6.94 17.71
C PRO A 149 7.95 -5.88 16.70
N GLN A 150 8.33 -4.62 16.89
CA GLN A 150 7.83 -3.48 16.11
C GLN A 150 8.17 -3.57 14.60
N PRO A 151 9.40 -3.94 14.17
CA PRO A 151 9.72 -4.07 12.75
C PRO A 151 8.78 -5.01 11.98
N LEU A 152 8.52 -6.21 12.50
CA LEU A 152 7.60 -7.15 11.86
C LEU A 152 6.17 -6.62 11.85
N HIS A 153 5.72 -6.05 12.97
CA HIS A 153 4.39 -5.46 13.09
C HIS A 153 4.17 -4.35 12.06
N VAL A 154 5.13 -3.43 11.88
CA VAL A 154 5.01 -2.34 10.91
C VAL A 154 5.03 -2.87 9.49
N LEU A 155 5.91 -3.82 9.16
CA LEU A 155 5.95 -4.42 7.82
C LEU A 155 4.64 -5.14 7.48
N ASP A 156 4.08 -5.92 8.41
CA ASP A 156 2.83 -6.65 8.20
C ASP A 156 1.61 -5.73 8.11
N SER A 157 1.61 -4.66 8.92
CA SER A 157 0.49 -3.69 8.92
C SER A 157 0.54 -2.75 7.73
N CYS A 158 1.74 -2.40 7.25
CA CYS A 158 1.93 -1.42 6.17
C CYS A 158 1.97 -2.05 4.78
N ARG A 159 2.31 -3.34 4.63
CA ARG A 159 2.10 -4.01 3.34
C ARG A 159 0.60 -4.02 3.01
N ILE A 160 0.25 -4.04 1.73
CA ILE A 160 -1.13 -4.29 1.36
C ILE A 160 -1.38 -5.79 1.46
N SER A 161 -2.09 -6.18 2.52
CA SER A 161 -2.49 -7.56 2.78
C SER A 161 -3.86 -7.85 2.16
N TRP A 162 -4.25 -9.12 2.12
CA TRP A 162 -5.54 -9.54 1.60
C TRP A 162 -6.11 -10.70 2.41
N GLY A 163 -7.41 -10.92 2.32
CA GLY A 163 -8.07 -12.06 2.96
C GLY A 163 -9.53 -12.18 2.60
N GLU A 164 -10.19 -13.18 3.17
CA GLU A 164 -11.63 -13.41 3.05
C GLU A 164 -12.33 -12.96 4.34
N VAL A 165 -13.44 -12.24 4.22
CA VAL A 165 -14.30 -11.92 5.36
C VAL A 165 -15.01 -13.20 5.79
N VAL A 166 -14.77 -13.66 7.01
CA VAL A 166 -15.32 -14.93 7.54
C VAL A 166 -16.36 -14.72 8.62
N GLY A 167 -16.53 -13.48 9.07
CA GLY A 167 -17.52 -13.11 10.07
C GLY A 167 -17.43 -11.65 10.45
N PHE A 168 -18.26 -11.27 11.41
CA PHE A 168 -18.27 -9.94 12.02
C PHE A 168 -18.38 -10.08 13.53
N THR A 169 -17.69 -9.23 14.26
CA THR A 169 -17.97 -8.94 15.68
C THR A 169 -19.00 -7.81 15.77
N ALA A 170 -19.25 -7.28 16.97
CA ALA A 170 -20.16 -6.15 17.15
C ALA A 170 -19.71 -4.88 16.39
N ASP A 171 -18.40 -4.72 16.17
CA ASP A 171 -17.77 -3.49 15.69
C ASP A 171 -16.74 -3.70 14.56
N ARG A 172 -16.37 -4.94 14.24
CA ARG A 172 -15.29 -5.25 13.28
C ARG A 172 -15.66 -6.38 12.33
N ALA A 173 -15.04 -6.37 11.16
CA ALA A 173 -14.99 -7.54 10.30
C ALA A 173 -13.93 -8.51 10.84
N VAL A 174 -14.15 -9.81 10.66
CA VAL A 174 -13.13 -10.85 10.90
C VAL A 174 -12.64 -11.31 9.54
N VAL A 175 -11.35 -11.09 9.27
CA VAL A 175 -10.73 -11.43 7.99
C VAL A 175 -9.77 -12.60 8.20
N ARG A 176 -9.95 -13.68 7.45
CA ARG A 176 -8.96 -14.76 7.37
C ARG A 176 -7.87 -14.37 6.39
N SER A 177 -6.66 -14.17 6.89
CA SER A 177 -5.50 -13.70 6.13
C SER A 177 -4.22 -14.40 6.59
N ARG A 178 -3.16 -14.31 5.79
CA ARG A 178 -1.84 -14.83 6.12
C ARG A 178 -0.96 -13.69 6.65
N PRO A 179 -0.62 -13.65 7.94
CA PRO A 179 0.25 -12.63 8.50
C PRO A 179 1.69 -12.83 8.06
N LEU A 180 2.49 -11.78 8.11
CA LEU A 180 3.93 -11.85 7.89
C LEU A 180 4.61 -12.48 9.11
N MET A 181 5.55 -13.38 8.86
CA MET A 181 6.40 -14.03 9.88
C MET A 181 7.87 -13.86 9.51
N PHE A 182 8.73 -13.81 10.53
CA PHE A 182 10.17 -13.75 10.37
C PHE A 182 10.84 -14.79 11.27
N GLU A 183 11.47 -15.78 10.66
CA GLU A 183 12.15 -16.87 11.37
C GLU A 183 13.41 -17.27 10.61
N HIS A 184 14.50 -17.59 11.33
CA HIS A 184 15.77 -18.04 10.74
C HIS A 184 16.31 -17.13 9.62
N GLY A 185 16.15 -15.81 9.76
CA GLY A 185 16.61 -14.83 8.75
C GLY A 185 15.73 -14.74 7.51
N GLN A 186 14.54 -15.36 7.51
CA GLN A 186 13.62 -15.38 6.38
C GLN A 186 12.28 -14.73 6.73
N LEU A 187 11.83 -13.83 5.86
CA LEU A 187 10.55 -13.14 5.92
C LEU A 187 9.54 -13.83 4.98
N PHE A 188 8.40 -14.31 5.48
CA PHE A 188 7.44 -15.10 4.70
C PHE A 188 6.00 -14.91 5.17
N LEU A 189 5.03 -15.37 4.36
CA LEU A 189 3.62 -15.40 4.75
C LEU A 189 3.32 -16.66 5.56
N GLY A 190 2.87 -16.49 6.79
CA GLY A 190 2.50 -17.57 7.71
C GLY A 190 1.23 -18.34 7.31
N PRO A 191 0.74 -19.24 8.18
CA PRO A 191 -0.55 -19.91 8.00
C PRO A 191 -1.71 -18.93 8.12
N ASP A 192 -2.88 -19.32 7.59
CA ASP A 192 -4.11 -18.54 7.72
C ASP A 192 -4.44 -18.28 9.20
N ARG A 193 -4.84 -17.05 9.48
CA ARG A 193 -5.28 -16.58 10.78
C ARG A 193 -6.46 -15.64 10.63
N GLU A 194 -7.39 -15.72 11.57
CA GLU A 194 -8.48 -14.76 11.70
C GLU A 194 -7.98 -13.51 12.43
N VAL A 195 -8.07 -12.38 11.74
CA VAL A 195 -7.58 -11.08 12.21
C VAL A 195 -8.76 -10.09 12.18
N PRO A 196 -9.02 -9.36 13.27
CA PRO A 196 -10.05 -8.33 13.28
C PRO A 196 -9.60 -7.13 12.43
N ALA A 197 -10.50 -6.62 11.61
CA ALA A 197 -10.28 -5.43 10.79
C ALA A 197 -11.43 -4.42 10.98
N ASP A 198 -11.06 -3.15 11.14
CA ASP A 198 -11.99 -2.05 11.05
C ASP A 198 -12.48 -1.92 9.60
N TYR A 199 -13.75 -1.56 9.39
CA TYR A 199 -14.34 -1.49 8.05
C TYR A 199 -15.25 -0.25 7.87
N THR A 200 -15.39 0.55 8.92
CA THR A 200 -16.19 1.78 8.94
C THR A 200 -15.44 2.91 9.61
N VAL A 201 -15.78 4.12 9.18
CA VAL A 201 -15.43 5.42 9.75
C VAL A 201 -16.74 6.17 10.05
N PRO A 202 -16.73 7.35 10.71
CA PRO A 202 -17.96 8.11 10.98
C PRO A 202 -18.82 8.40 9.74
N GLU A 203 -18.19 8.53 8.57
CA GLU A 203 -18.80 8.84 7.27
C GLU A 203 -19.41 7.62 6.58
N GLY A 204 -19.13 6.39 7.05
CA GLY A 204 -19.64 5.14 6.50
C GLY A 204 -18.59 4.06 6.32
N ALA A 205 -18.80 3.17 5.34
CA ALA A 205 -17.88 2.09 4.99
C ALA A 205 -17.13 2.41 3.69
N PHE A 206 -15.86 2.03 3.60
CA PHE A 206 -15.08 2.17 2.35
C PHE A 206 -15.57 1.18 1.28
N VAL A 207 -15.97 0.00 1.72
CA VAL A 207 -16.58 -1.07 0.92
C VAL A 207 -18.06 -1.19 1.31
N PRO A 208 -18.99 -0.66 0.48
CA PRO A 208 -20.41 -0.81 0.71
C PRO A 208 -20.84 -2.28 0.68
N ASP A 209 -21.84 -2.61 1.51
CA ASP A 209 -22.45 -3.95 1.60
C ASP A 209 -21.42 -5.07 1.80
N LEU A 210 -20.40 -4.82 2.62
CA LEU A 210 -19.38 -5.83 2.97
C LEU A 210 -20.05 -7.06 3.61
N ALA A 211 -19.74 -8.24 3.09
CA ALA A 211 -20.39 -9.49 3.49
C ALA A 211 -19.37 -10.63 3.71
N VAL A 212 -19.81 -11.67 4.41
CA VAL A 212 -19.03 -12.92 4.54
C VAL A 212 -18.81 -13.54 3.15
N GLY A 213 -17.59 -13.99 2.89
CA GLY A 213 -17.14 -14.50 1.60
C GLY A 213 -16.52 -13.43 0.68
N ASP A 214 -16.62 -12.15 1.03
CA ASP A 214 -15.93 -11.10 0.29
C ASP A 214 -14.42 -11.23 0.44
N ARG A 215 -13.71 -11.08 -0.68
CA ARG A 215 -12.25 -10.97 -0.69
C ARG A 215 -11.89 -9.50 -0.63
N VAL A 216 -11.00 -9.14 0.27
CA VAL A 216 -10.69 -7.74 0.57
C VAL A 216 -9.20 -7.48 0.64
N ALA A 217 -8.81 -6.25 0.29
CA ALA A 217 -7.51 -5.69 0.62
C ALA A 217 -7.56 -5.02 2.00
N VAL A 218 -6.51 -5.20 2.80
CA VAL A 218 -6.40 -4.66 4.15
C VAL A 218 -5.09 -3.93 4.33
N HIS A 219 -5.17 -2.70 4.86
CA HIS A 219 -4.02 -1.86 5.20
C HIS A 219 -4.19 -1.33 6.62
N TRP A 220 -3.21 -1.57 7.50
CA TRP A 220 -3.28 -1.22 8.92
C TRP A 220 -4.55 -1.73 9.65
N ASN A 221 -4.90 -3.01 9.41
CA ASN A 221 -6.12 -3.64 9.91
C ASN A 221 -7.42 -2.90 9.53
N PHE A 222 -7.42 -2.16 8.41
CA PHE A 222 -8.62 -1.54 7.87
C PHE A 222 -8.97 -2.13 6.50
N VAL A 223 -10.23 -2.49 6.28
CA VAL A 223 -10.74 -2.99 4.99
C VAL A 223 -10.81 -1.84 3.99
N CYS A 224 -9.93 -1.84 2.99
CA CYS A 224 -9.77 -0.73 2.04
C CYS A 224 -10.61 -0.90 0.78
N ASP A 225 -10.61 -2.10 0.19
CA ASP A 225 -11.20 -2.38 -1.11
C ASP A 225 -11.70 -3.83 -1.19
N ARG A 226 -12.65 -4.09 -2.09
CA ARG A 226 -13.09 -5.45 -2.45
C ARG A 226 -12.32 -5.90 -3.67
N LEU A 227 -11.73 -7.09 -3.61
CA LEU A 227 -10.91 -7.67 -4.68
C LEU A 227 -11.66 -8.76 -5.43
N ASP A 228 -11.56 -8.75 -6.76
CA ASP A 228 -11.87 -9.92 -7.56
C ASP A 228 -10.74 -10.98 -7.51
N ALA A 229 -10.94 -12.10 -8.21
CA ALA A 229 -9.98 -13.20 -8.20
C ALA A 229 -8.64 -12.81 -8.84
N ALA A 230 -8.69 -12.10 -9.96
CA ALA A 230 -7.49 -11.72 -10.71
C ALA A 230 -6.67 -10.68 -9.93
N GLN A 231 -7.34 -9.71 -9.29
CA GLN A 231 -6.70 -8.71 -8.44
C GLN A 231 -6.01 -9.35 -7.24
N LEU A 232 -6.68 -10.29 -6.55
CA LEU A 232 -6.08 -11.01 -5.43
C LEU A 232 -4.87 -11.83 -5.87
N ASP A 233 -4.99 -12.62 -6.94
CA ASP A 233 -3.90 -13.45 -7.45
C ASP A 233 -2.68 -12.60 -7.83
N ARG A 234 -2.90 -11.41 -8.40
CA ARG A 234 -1.81 -10.47 -8.73
C ARG A 234 -1.15 -9.88 -7.49
N LEU A 235 -1.94 -9.41 -6.52
CA LEU A 235 -1.42 -8.89 -5.25
C LEU A 235 -0.57 -9.96 -4.54
N ALA A 236 -1.05 -11.21 -4.53
CA ALA A 236 -0.34 -12.34 -3.95
C ALA A 236 1.00 -12.59 -4.65
N GLN A 237 0.98 -12.74 -5.98
CA GLN A 237 2.20 -12.97 -6.77
C GLN A 237 3.23 -11.85 -6.60
N GLN A 238 2.81 -10.58 -6.59
CA GLN A 238 3.73 -9.45 -6.40
C GLN A 238 4.28 -9.40 -4.98
N THR A 239 3.47 -9.72 -3.98
CA THR A 239 3.93 -9.82 -2.59
C THR A 239 4.97 -10.92 -2.44
N GLU A 240 4.72 -12.11 -2.98
CA GLU A 240 5.68 -13.23 -2.95
C GLU A 240 6.98 -12.89 -3.69
N TRP A 241 6.89 -12.25 -4.86
CA TRP A 241 8.06 -11.79 -5.59
C TRP A 241 8.90 -10.80 -4.77
N GLN A 242 8.24 -9.83 -4.12
CA GLN A 242 8.93 -8.81 -3.33
C GLN A 242 9.59 -9.43 -2.09
N LEU A 243 8.91 -10.34 -1.40
CA LEU A 243 9.48 -11.10 -0.28
C LEU A 243 10.71 -11.89 -0.73
N ALA A 244 10.66 -12.53 -1.89
CA ALA A 244 11.83 -13.24 -2.44
C ALA A 244 13.03 -12.30 -2.69
N GLN A 245 12.80 -11.09 -3.21
CA GLN A 245 13.89 -10.12 -3.41
C GLN A 245 14.44 -9.61 -2.09
N THR A 246 13.56 -9.25 -1.16
CA THR A 246 13.96 -8.78 0.16
C THR A 246 14.73 -9.85 0.93
N ASN A 247 14.31 -11.12 0.89
CA ASN A 247 15.04 -12.21 1.52
C ASN A 247 16.44 -12.43 0.93
N ARG A 248 16.63 -12.23 -0.38
CA ARG A 248 17.98 -12.28 -0.98
C ARG A 248 18.89 -11.21 -0.36
N ARG A 249 18.38 -9.99 -0.15
CA ARG A 249 19.13 -8.93 0.54
C ARG A 249 19.37 -9.22 2.01
N LEU A 250 18.38 -9.77 2.73
CA LEU A 250 18.55 -10.12 4.14
C LEU A 250 19.62 -11.20 4.33
N TYR A 251 19.65 -12.19 3.43
CA TYR A 251 20.66 -13.24 3.44
C TYR A 251 22.09 -12.70 3.22
N THR A 252 22.30 -11.78 2.27
CA THR A 252 23.62 -11.21 2.01
C THR A 252 24.11 -10.32 3.15
N ALA A 253 23.19 -9.59 3.81
CA ALA A 253 23.51 -8.78 4.98
C ALA A 253 23.98 -9.64 6.17
N GLY A 254 23.34 -10.79 6.41
CA GLY A 254 23.69 -11.71 7.50
C GLY A 254 25.04 -12.44 7.35
N HIS A 255 25.60 -12.48 6.13
CA HIS A 255 26.92 -13.09 5.85
C HIS A 255 28.07 -12.09 5.77
N SER A 256 27.76 -10.79 5.87
CA SER A 256 28.75 -9.69 5.79
C SER A 256 29.09 -9.08 7.16
N GLY A 257 28.55 -9.65 8.23
CA GLY A 257 28.74 -9.21 9.63
C GLY A 257 29.60 -10.16 10.45
#